data_AF-A0A7X2LKG4-F1
#
_entry.id   AF-A0A7X2LKG4-F1
#
_cell.length_a   1.000
_cell.length_b   1.000
_cell.length_c   1.000
_cell.angle_alpha   90.00
_cell.angle_beta   90.00
_cell.angle_gamma   90.00
#
_symmetry.space_group_name_H-M   'P 1'
#
loop_
_entity.id
_entity.type
_entity.pdbx_description
1 polymer ?
#
loop_
_entity_poly.entity_id
_entity_poly.type
_entity_poly.pdbx_seq_one_letter_code
_entity_poly.pdbx_strand_id
1 'polypeptide(L)'
;MKSRIFRLVSLCTAATYGLATAAYAVQDLPGGPAVKQLNLHPPVTRIAQEQHFLHWMMLSICVLIFVGVFAVMFYSIWKHRKSQGAKAANFHESATVEVVWTVIPFIIVILMALPATKVLVAQKDTTNAELTIKVTGYQWKWGYDYLKGPGEGLSFLSTLDSSHRAMSDSGNLSNAPNDYLLRVDNPLVVPVGKKVRIITTANDVIHSFMVPAFGIKQDAIPGFVRDTWFKAEKPGDYYGQCAELCGKEHAYMPIHVKVLEATAYAAWVEQQQKLASAKRDDPTKEWKLDELVARGAKVYAANCAACHQANGKGAGPIKPLDGSALVKGSLTEPMHVLLEGRVNGTMPSWKQLSDVELAAVLTYVKNNWSNHTGEAVQPAQFTAARAGKFPEGGTAAPAAPAAPAPGAAAEPVASVAAQSYQVFFATGQGSLDDQALATVRQAAQQLAAQPNVKIVLSGFVDATGSAQVNAELAKQRAQAVAKALTEAGIAPERLELRKPETITDSAGASDQARRVDILAAQ
;
A
#
# COMPACT_ATOMS: atom_id res chain seq x y z
N MET A 1 -68.38 12.02 -14.20
CA MET A 1 -67.11 11.26 -14.18
C MET A 1 -65.85 12.13 -14.22
N LYS A 2 -65.74 13.14 -15.09
CA LYS A 2 -64.50 13.94 -15.27
C LYS A 2 -64.02 14.71 -14.02
N SER A 3 -64.92 15.19 -13.16
CA SER A 3 -64.57 15.93 -11.93
C SER A 3 -64.02 15.05 -10.78
N ARG A 4 -64.45 13.78 -10.69
CA ARG A 4 -63.94 12.86 -9.65
C ARG A 4 -62.55 12.30 -9.97
N ILE A 5 -62.24 12.16 -11.25
CA ILE A 5 -60.90 11.74 -11.73
C ILE A 5 -59.87 12.84 -11.44
N PHE A 6 -60.21 14.12 -11.65
CA PHE A 6 -59.30 15.23 -11.33
C PHE A 6 -59.00 15.35 -9.82
N ARG A 7 -60.00 15.11 -8.95
CA ARG A 7 -59.77 15.10 -7.50
C ARG A 7 -58.91 13.91 -7.04
N LEU A 8 -59.08 12.72 -7.62
CA LEU A 8 -58.23 11.57 -7.30
C LEU A 8 -56.79 11.77 -7.77
N VAL A 9 -56.58 12.37 -8.95
CA VAL A 9 -55.23 12.67 -9.45
C VAL A 9 -54.55 13.71 -8.56
N SER A 10 -55.24 14.77 -8.13
CA SER A 10 -54.68 15.76 -7.19
C SER A 10 -54.35 15.18 -5.81
N LEU A 11 -55.19 14.30 -5.26
CA LEU A 11 -54.93 13.62 -3.98
C LEU A 11 -53.75 12.64 -4.07
N CYS A 12 -53.58 11.94 -5.19
CA CYS A 12 -52.41 11.09 -5.42
C CYS A 12 -51.11 11.90 -5.57
N THR A 13 -51.14 13.06 -6.24
CA THR A 13 -49.97 13.96 -6.29
C THR A 13 -49.61 14.61 -4.96
N ALA A 14 -50.60 14.90 -4.09
CA ALA A 14 -50.33 15.42 -2.76
C ALA A 14 -49.78 14.33 -1.83
N ALA A 15 -50.23 13.08 -1.97
CA ALA A 15 -49.71 11.94 -1.23
C ALA A 15 -48.28 11.55 -1.66
N THR A 16 -47.93 11.68 -2.95
CA THR A 16 -46.55 11.46 -3.41
C THR A 16 -45.61 12.58 -2.98
N TYR A 17 -46.08 13.82 -2.86
CA TYR A 17 -45.28 14.92 -2.26
C TYR A 17 -45.11 14.75 -0.74
N GLY A 18 -46.12 14.26 -0.01
CA GLY A 18 -46.05 14.03 1.44
C GLY A 18 -45.20 12.82 1.85
N LEU A 19 -45.05 11.81 0.97
CA LEU A 19 -44.17 10.66 1.20
C LEU A 19 -42.70 10.92 0.83
N ALA A 20 -42.41 11.98 0.07
CA ALA A 20 -41.04 12.40 -0.21
C ALA A 20 -40.38 13.16 0.96
N THR A 21 -41.18 13.71 1.89
CA THR A 21 -40.68 14.48 3.03
C THR A 21 -40.46 13.65 4.31
N ALA A 22 -40.77 12.35 4.28
CA ALA A 22 -40.43 11.39 5.34
C ALA A 22 -39.11 10.65 5.07
N ALA A 23 -38.29 11.14 4.14
CA ALA A 23 -36.88 10.80 4.11
C ALA A 23 -36.27 11.43 5.37
N TYR A 24 -35.84 10.59 6.31
CA TYR A 24 -34.92 10.94 7.38
C TYR A 24 -33.90 11.98 6.89
N ALA A 25 -33.53 12.93 7.74
CA ALA A 25 -32.51 13.94 7.47
C ALA A 25 -31.15 13.25 7.21
N VAL A 26 -31.00 12.73 6.00
CA VAL A 26 -29.79 12.13 5.48
C VAL A 26 -28.97 13.31 4.98
N GLN A 27 -27.98 13.70 5.75
CA GLN A 27 -27.09 14.80 5.40
C GLN A 27 -25.87 14.25 4.68
N ASP A 28 -25.55 14.83 3.53
CA ASP A 28 -24.29 14.56 2.85
C ASP A 28 -23.12 14.96 3.76
N LEU A 29 -22.03 14.17 3.72
CA LEU A 29 -20.79 14.52 4.39
C LEU A 29 -19.99 15.47 3.48
N PRO A 30 -19.80 16.76 3.83
CA PRO A 30 -18.98 17.66 3.03
C PRO A 30 -17.56 17.11 2.88
N GLY A 31 -17.05 17.07 1.65
CA GLY A 31 -15.72 16.51 1.34
C GLY A 31 -15.60 14.98 1.49
N GLY A 32 -16.70 14.30 1.83
CA GLY A 32 -16.82 12.85 1.89
C GLY A 32 -17.87 12.31 0.90
N PRO A 33 -18.27 11.03 1.02
CA PRO A 33 -19.35 10.47 0.21
C PRO A 33 -20.70 11.13 0.52
N ALA A 34 -21.43 11.52 -0.53
CA ALA A 34 -22.82 11.93 -0.42
C ALA A 34 -23.76 10.71 -0.42
N VAL A 35 -24.93 10.84 0.20
CA VAL A 35 -25.78 9.67 0.40
C VAL A 35 -26.53 9.31 -0.88
N LYS A 36 -26.46 8.02 -1.25
CA LYS A 36 -26.98 7.49 -2.53
C LYS A 36 -26.37 8.20 -3.75
N GLN A 37 -25.16 8.72 -3.61
CA GLN A 37 -24.42 9.30 -4.73
C GLN A 37 -24.13 8.22 -5.79
N LEU A 38 -24.44 8.51 -7.05
CA LEU A 38 -24.20 7.62 -8.19
C LEU A 38 -22.95 7.97 -8.99
N ASN A 39 -22.43 9.18 -8.83
CA ASN A 39 -21.27 9.69 -9.57
C ASN A 39 -20.03 9.79 -8.68
N LEU A 40 -18.88 10.09 -9.27
CA LEU A 40 -17.64 10.40 -8.56
C LEU A 40 -17.82 11.56 -7.56
N HIS A 41 -17.03 11.56 -6.48
CA HIS A 41 -17.00 12.61 -5.46
C HIS A 41 -16.81 14.01 -6.06
N PRO A 42 -17.46 15.06 -5.52
CA PRO A 42 -17.22 16.42 -6.00
C PRO A 42 -15.73 16.78 -5.99
N PRO A 43 -15.15 17.21 -7.13
CA PRO A 43 -13.72 17.47 -7.23
C PRO A 43 -13.35 18.80 -6.56
N VAL A 44 -12.24 18.81 -5.83
CA VAL A 44 -11.70 20.03 -5.19
C VAL A 44 -10.26 20.35 -5.56
N THR A 45 -9.74 19.64 -6.57
CA THR A 45 -8.43 19.88 -7.18
C THR A 45 -8.61 19.96 -8.69
N ARG A 46 -7.68 20.63 -9.38
CA ARG A 46 -7.70 20.67 -10.85
C ARG A 46 -7.60 19.28 -11.48
N ILE A 47 -6.77 18.38 -10.93
CA ILE A 47 -6.62 17.01 -11.44
C ILE A 47 -7.94 16.23 -11.31
N ALA A 48 -8.64 16.34 -10.18
CA ALA A 48 -9.94 15.69 -10.00
C ALA A 48 -10.98 16.23 -10.99
N GLN A 49 -11.00 17.54 -11.27
CA GLN A 49 -11.90 18.12 -12.29
C GLN A 49 -11.64 17.53 -13.68
N GLU A 50 -10.37 17.37 -14.06
CA GLU A 50 -10.00 16.75 -15.34
C GLU A 50 -10.37 15.26 -15.40
N GLN A 51 -10.20 14.52 -14.29
CA GLN A 51 -10.66 13.13 -14.19
C GLN A 51 -12.18 13.02 -14.35
N HIS A 52 -12.96 13.95 -13.78
CA HIS A 52 -14.40 14.02 -13.99
C HIS A 52 -14.77 14.29 -15.46
N PHE A 53 -14.06 15.21 -16.12
CA PHE A 53 -14.26 15.48 -17.53
C PHE A 53 -13.99 14.24 -18.38
N LEU A 54 -12.84 13.57 -18.16
CA LEU A 54 -12.49 12.33 -18.85
C LEU A 54 -13.53 11.23 -18.61
N HIS A 55 -14.00 11.07 -17.38
CA HIS A 55 -15.05 10.10 -17.04
C HIS A 55 -16.32 10.33 -17.85
N TRP A 56 -16.83 11.57 -17.89
CA TRP A 56 -18.05 11.89 -18.64
C TRP A 56 -17.86 11.82 -20.16
N MET A 57 -16.69 12.21 -20.67
CA MET A 57 -16.33 12.05 -22.08
C MET A 57 -16.37 10.56 -22.46
N MET A 58 -15.70 9.70 -21.67
CA MET A 58 -15.67 8.26 -21.90
C MET A 58 -17.06 7.64 -21.78
N LEU A 59 -17.82 8.00 -20.75
CA LEU A 59 -19.18 7.50 -20.55
C LEU A 59 -20.09 7.87 -21.73
N SER A 60 -19.98 9.10 -22.24
CA SER A 60 -20.76 9.55 -23.41
C SER A 60 -20.42 8.75 -24.67
N ILE A 61 -19.13 8.51 -24.94
CA ILE A 61 -18.68 7.67 -26.06
C ILE A 61 -19.21 6.24 -25.90
N CYS A 62 -19.07 5.65 -24.71
CA CYS A 62 -19.57 4.31 -24.42
C CYS A 62 -21.09 4.21 -24.61
N VAL A 63 -21.87 5.21 -24.17
CA VAL A 63 -23.32 5.25 -24.35
C VAL A 63 -23.69 5.34 -25.83
N LEU A 64 -23.00 6.15 -26.63
CA LEU A 64 -23.25 6.24 -28.07
C LEU A 64 -22.98 4.91 -28.78
N ILE A 65 -21.86 4.25 -28.46
CA ILE A 65 -21.52 2.92 -29.00
C ILE A 65 -22.56 1.88 -28.55
N PHE A 66 -22.92 1.88 -27.26
CA PHE A 66 -23.91 0.98 -26.69
C PHE A 66 -25.25 1.13 -27.42
N VAL A 67 -25.77 2.35 -27.55
CA VAL A 67 -27.03 2.61 -28.27
C VAL A 67 -26.94 2.16 -29.73
N GLY A 68 -25.83 2.44 -30.41
CA GLY A 68 -25.62 2.00 -31.80
C GLY A 68 -25.64 0.48 -31.96
N VAL A 69 -24.86 -0.24 -31.14
CA VAL A 69 -24.78 -1.70 -31.17
C VAL A 69 -26.12 -2.33 -30.81
N PHE A 70 -26.76 -1.88 -29.71
CA PHE A 70 -28.04 -2.43 -29.29
C PHE A 70 -29.16 -2.10 -30.27
N ALA A 71 -29.16 -0.92 -30.90
CA ALA A 71 -30.14 -0.60 -31.95
C ALA A 71 -30.02 -1.55 -33.14
N VAL A 72 -28.81 -1.82 -33.64
CA VAL A 72 -28.59 -2.78 -34.73
C VAL A 72 -28.99 -4.20 -34.31
N MET A 73 -28.63 -4.60 -33.09
CA MET A 73 -29.01 -5.91 -32.55
C MET A 73 -30.53 -6.05 -32.44
N PHE A 74 -31.24 -5.10 -31.83
CA PHE A 74 -32.69 -5.12 -31.69
C PHE A 74 -33.39 -5.04 -33.04
N TYR A 75 -32.89 -4.22 -33.96
CA TYR A 75 -33.35 -4.20 -35.34
C TYR A 75 -33.21 -5.57 -35.99
N SER A 76 -32.05 -6.21 -35.83
CA SER A 76 -31.80 -7.53 -36.41
C SER A 76 -32.73 -8.60 -35.83
N ILE A 77 -32.89 -8.65 -34.51
CA ILE A 77 -33.81 -9.56 -33.81
C ILE A 77 -35.25 -9.34 -34.29
N TRP A 78 -35.69 -8.10 -34.43
CA TRP A 78 -37.06 -7.79 -34.83
C TRP A 78 -37.33 -8.08 -36.31
N LYS A 79 -36.44 -7.62 -37.20
CA LYS A 79 -36.62 -7.67 -38.66
C LYS A 79 -36.30 -9.04 -39.24
N HIS A 80 -35.27 -9.72 -38.74
CA HIS A 80 -34.79 -11.00 -39.28
C HIS A 80 -35.30 -12.22 -38.49
N ARG A 81 -36.31 -12.06 -37.63
CA ARG A 81 -36.94 -13.17 -36.91
C ARG A 81 -37.63 -14.13 -37.88
N LYS A 82 -37.47 -15.45 -37.65
CA LYS A 82 -38.13 -16.52 -38.42
C LYS A 82 -39.65 -16.33 -38.57
N SER A 83 -40.32 -15.84 -37.52
CA SER A 83 -41.76 -15.62 -37.55
C SER A 83 -42.21 -14.53 -38.54
N GLN A 84 -41.30 -13.64 -38.98
CA GLN A 84 -41.58 -12.60 -39.97
C GLN A 84 -41.34 -13.11 -41.41
N GLY A 85 -41.09 -14.41 -41.60
CA GLY A 85 -40.79 -15.00 -42.90
C GLY A 85 -39.41 -14.62 -43.46
N ALA A 86 -38.50 -14.13 -42.60
CA ALA A 86 -37.15 -13.76 -43.00
C ALA A 86 -36.40 -14.98 -43.57
N LYS A 87 -35.85 -14.84 -44.79
CA LYS A 87 -34.98 -15.83 -45.42
C LYS A 87 -33.53 -15.41 -45.21
N ALA A 88 -32.65 -16.37 -44.90
CA ALA A 88 -31.23 -16.11 -44.74
C ALA A 88 -30.62 -15.59 -46.04
N ALA A 89 -29.77 -14.57 -45.95
CA ALA A 89 -29.00 -14.08 -47.08
C ALA A 89 -27.77 -14.98 -47.31
N ASN A 90 -27.32 -15.11 -48.56
CA ASN A 90 -26.17 -15.91 -48.95
C ASN A 90 -24.95 -15.01 -49.23
N PHE A 91 -24.36 -14.46 -48.17
CA PHE A 91 -23.06 -13.80 -48.20
C PHE A 91 -22.24 -14.27 -47.00
N HIS A 92 -20.91 -14.29 -47.14
CA HIS A 92 -20.01 -14.77 -46.08
C HIS A 92 -19.12 -13.66 -45.50
N GLU A 93 -18.83 -12.61 -46.27
CA GLU A 93 -17.92 -11.54 -45.85
C GLU A 93 -18.24 -10.23 -46.58
N SER A 94 -17.68 -9.14 -46.05
CA SER A 94 -17.65 -7.85 -46.74
C SER A 94 -16.39 -7.10 -46.32
N ALA A 95 -15.36 -7.15 -47.16
CA ALA A 95 -14.10 -6.45 -46.91
C ALA A 95 -14.30 -4.95 -46.63
N THR A 96 -15.29 -4.31 -47.27
CA THR A 96 -15.62 -2.90 -47.03
C THR A 96 -16.14 -2.66 -45.61
N VAL A 97 -17.10 -3.46 -45.14
CA VAL A 97 -17.60 -3.36 -43.75
C VAL A 97 -16.48 -3.66 -42.77
N GLU A 98 -15.65 -4.65 -43.10
CA GLU A 98 -14.52 -5.05 -42.26
C GLU A 98 -13.48 -3.95 -42.06
N VAL A 99 -13.15 -3.21 -43.13
CA VAL A 99 -12.26 -2.05 -43.03
C VAL A 99 -12.93 -0.95 -42.21
N VAL A 100 -14.21 -0.64 -42.45
CA VAL A 100 -14.93 0.44 -41.75
C VAL A 100 -14.99 0.20 -40.24
N TRP A 101 -15.40 -1.00 -39.80
CA TRP A 101 -15.50 -1.30 -38.37
C TRP A 101 -14.16 -1.51 -37.68
N THR A 102 -13.04 -1.53 -38.42
CA THR A 102 -11.69 -1.63 -37.87
C THR A 102 -11.11 -0.23 -37.71
N VAL A 103 -11.25 0.61 -38.74
CA VAL A 103 -10.74 1.98 -38.75
C VAL A 103 -11.50 2.88 -37.78
N ILE A 104 -12.83 2.74 -37.66
CA ILE A 104 -13.62 3.59 -36.77
C ILE A 104 -13.20 3.42 -35.29
N PRO A 105 -13.19 2.22 -34.69
CA PRO A 105 -12.72 2.04 -33.32
C PRO A 105 -11.27 2.48 -33.12
N PHE A 106 -10.39 2.25 -34.10
CA PHE A 106 -9.01 2.71 -34.04
C PHE A 106 -8.91 4.24 -33.89
N ILE A 107 -9.66 4.99 -34.71
CA ILE A 107 -9.71 6.46 -34.60
C ILE A 107 -10.30 6.89 -33.26
N ILE A 108 -11.37 6.25 -32.78
CA ILE A 108 -11.98 6.56 -31.48
C ILE A 108 -10.96 6.40 -30.34
N VAL A 109 -10.16 5.33 -30.35
CA VAL A 109 -9.11 5.08 -29.36
C VAL A 109 -8.01 6.15 -29.41
N ILE A 110 -7.56 6.55 -30.61
CA ILE A 110 -6.56 7.62 -30.74
C ILE A 110 -7.08 8.93 -30.16
N LEU A 111 -8.32 9.31 -30.49
CA LEU A 111 -8.91 10.57 -30.05
C LEU A 111 -9.12 10.61 -28.54
N MET A 112 -9.50 9.49 -27.89
CA MET A 112 -9.63 9.43 -26.43
C MET A 112 -8.28 9.47 -25.70
N ALA A 113 -7.21 8.95 -26.32
CA ALA A 113 -5.90 8.87 -25.68
C ALA A 113 -5.27 10.26 -25.47
N LEU A 114 -5.46 11.19 -26.41
CA LEU A 114 -4.85 12.53 -26.36
C LEU A 114 -5.16 13.33 -25.08
N PRO A 115 -6.44 13.56 -24.68
CA PRO A 115 -6.73 14.24 -23.43
C PRO A 115 -6.33 13.41 -22.20
N ALA A 116 -6.46 12.07 -22.25
CA ALA A 116 -6.07 11.20 -21.14
C ALA A 116 -4.56 11.28 -20.83
N THR A 117 -3.71 11.26 -21.85
CA THR A 117 -2.25 11.40 -21.70
C THR A 117 -1.87 12.75 -21.10
N LYS A 118 -2.52 13.85 -21.51
CA LYS A 118 -2.26 15.18 -20.91
C LYS A 118 -2.53 15.20 -19.41
N VAL A 119 -3.65 14.64 -18.98
CA VAL A 119 -4.03 14.57 -17.56
C VAL A 119 -3.07 13.65 -16.79
N LEU A 120 -2.70 12.50 -17.36
CA LEU A 120 -1.76 11.57 -16.75
C LEU A 120 -0.38 12.21 -16.51
N VAL A 121 0.14 12.93 -17.50
CA VAL A 121 1.43 13.64 -17.37
C VAL A 121 1.35 14.70 -16.28
N ALA A 122 0.28 15.51 -16.25
CA ALA A 122 0.08 16.52 -15.22
C ALA A 122 -0.05 15.90 -13.81
N GLN A 123 -0.73 14.75 -13.69
CA GLN A 123 -0.87 14.03 -12.43
C GLN A 123 0.47 13.45 -11.92
N LYS A 124 1.40 13.12 -12.82
CA LYS A 124 2.72 12.58 -12.45
C LYS A 124 3.79 13.63 -12.22
N ASP A 125 3.57 14.89 -12.62
CA ASP A 125 4.49 15.97 -12.33
C ASP A 125 4.42 16.42 -10.85
N THR A 126 5.31 15.87 -10.01
CA THR A 126 5.44 16.22 -8.59
C THR A 126 6.44 17.35 -8.32
N THR A 127 7.00 17.96 -9.36
CA THR A 127 8.00 19.04 -9.21
C THR A 127 7.37 20.30 -8.61
N ASN A 128 8.21 21.21 -8.09
CA ASN A 128 7.80 22.52 -7.56
C ASN A 128 6.76 22.45 -6.43
N ALA A 129 6.85 21.42 -5.58
CA ALA A 129 6.00 21.30 -4.40
C ALA A 129 6.46 22.26 -3.28
N GLU A 130 5.47 22.90 -2.66
CA GLU A 130 5.65 23.85 -1.56
C GLU A 130 5.66 23.14 -0.19
N LEU A 131 4.96 22.01 -0.10
CA LEU A 131 4.89 21.15 1.07
C LEU A 131 5.19 19.70 0.63
N THR A 132 6.05 19.01 1.37
CA THR A 132 6.31 17.58 1.16
C THR A 132 6.00 16.81 2.43
N ILE A 133 5.10 15.83 2.33
CA ILE A 133 4.70 14.97 3.45
C ILE A 133 4.92 13.53 3.04
N LYS A 134 5.61 12.76 3.87
CA LYS A 134 5.69 11.31 3.72
C LYS A 134 4.54 10.66 4.47
N VAL A 135 3.82 9.81 3.77
CA VAL A 135 2.72 9.00 4.26
C VAL A 135 3.20 7.56 4.32
N THR A 136 3.17 6.97 5.50
CA THR A 136 3.54 5.56 5.71
C THR A 136 2.32 4.74 6.10
N GLY A 137 2.04 3.67 5.36
CA GLY A 137 1.01 2.70 5.71
C GLY A 137 1.49 1.72 6.80
N TYR A 138 0.63 1.48 7.80
CA TYR A 138 0.78 0.46 8.82
C TYR A 138 -0.55 -0.30 8.98
N GLN A 139 -0.53 -1.55 9.45
CA GLN A 139 -1.73 -2.27 9.89
C GLN A 139 -2.18 -1.68 11.25
N TRP A 140 -3.30 -0.95 11.35
CA TRP A 140 -4.19 -0.41 10.31
C TRP A 140 -4.40 1.08 10.55
N LYS A 141 -3.37 1.87 10.23
CA LYS A 141 -3.23 3.31 10.51
C LYS A 141 -2.23 3.97 9.56
N TRP A 142 -2.28 5.28 9.45
CA TRP A 142 -1.39 6.07 8.60
C TRP A 142 -0.42 6.89 9.44
N GLY A 143 0.87 6.87 9.10
CA GLY A 143 1.87 7.79 9.63
C GLY A 143 2.07 8.97 8.71
N TYR A 144 2.24 10.16 9.28
CA TYR A 144 2.49 11.40 8.54
C TYR A 144 3.76 12.06 9.06
N ASP A 145 4.76 12.20 8.18
CA ASP A 145 6.00 12.93 8.44
C ASP A 145 6.08 14.16 7.53
N TYR A 146 6.11 15.36 8.11
CA TYR A 146 6.24 16.61 7.38
C TYR A 146 7.72 16.85 7.09
N LEU A 147 8.14 16.61 5.85
CA LEU A 147 9.54 16.60 5.45
C LEU A 147 10.05 17.96 4.94
N LYS A 148 9.15 18.79 4.42
CA LYS A 148 9.49 20.13 3.91
C LYS A 148 8.28 21.04 4.03
N GLY A 149 8.48 22.25 4.54
CA GLY A 149 7.48 23.32 4.66
C GLY A 149 7.31 23.79 6.11
N PRO A 150 6.30 24.62 6.43
CA PRO A 150 6.17 25.21 7.78
C PRO A 150 6.11 24.17 8.90
N GLY A 151 5.46 23.02 8.65
CA GLY A 151 5.35 21.92 9.60
C GLY A 151 6.55 20.97 9.66
N GLU A 152 7.69 21.32 9.06
CA GLU A 152 8.85 20.43 9.00
C GLU A 152 9.28 19.89 10.37
N GLY A 153 9.55 18.58 10.41
CA GLY A 153 9.91 17.86 11.64
C GLY A 153 8.71 17.36 12.46
N LEU A 154 7.47 17.71 12.09
CA LEU A 154 6.29 17.09 12.70
C LEU A 154 6.11 15.66 12.20
N SER A 155 5.84 14.75 13.14
CA SER A 155 5.56 13.33 12.87
C SER A 155 4.47 12.83 13.82
N PHE A 156 3.47 12.12 13.29
CA PHE A 156 2.43 11.48 14.09
C PHE A 156 1.74 10.33 13.36
N LEU A 157 1.04 9.49 14.13
CA LEU A 157 0.16 8.44 13.63
C LEU A 157 -1.29 8.91 13.65
N SER A 158 -2.06 8.44 12.67
CA SER A 158 -3.48 8.68 12.49
C SER A 158 -4.20 7.35 12.41
N THR A 159 -5.09 7.10 13.35
CA THR A 159 -5.93 5.90 13.41
C THR A 159 -7.41 6.28 13.42
N LEU A 160 -8.29 5.33 13.11
CA LEU A 160 -9.72 5.50 13.28
C LEU A 160 -10.04 6.01 14.70
N ASP A 161 -10.96 6.98 14.79
CA ASP A 161 -11.43 7.52 16.06
C ASP A 161 -11.97 6.39 16.95
N SER A 162 -11.52 6.34 18.21
CA SER A 162 -11.84 5.26 19.14
C SER A 162 -13.34 5.15 19.45
N SER A 163 -14.07 6.26 19.39
CA SER A 163 -15.53 6.25 19.54
C SER A 163 -16.22 5.54 18.37
N HIS A 164 -15.69 5.67 17.15
CA HIS A 164 -16.21 4.97 15.97
C HIS A 164 -15.88 3.48 16.04
N ARG A 165 -14.70 3.12 16.54
CA ARG A 165 -14.35 1.73 16.78
C ARG A 165 -15.30 1.07 17.79
N ALA A 166 -15.55 1.74 18.92
CA ALA A 166 -16.46 1.24 19.95
C ALA A 166 -17.90 1.07 19.43
N MET A 167 -18.40 2.03 18.62
CA MET A 167 -19.70 1.89 17.97
C MET A 167 -19.74 0.65 17.07
N SER A 168 -18.71 0.44 16.24
CA SER A 168 -18.62 -0.74 15.38
C SER A 168 -18.60 -2.06 16.15
N ASP A 169 -17.77 -2.15 17.20
CA ASP A 169 -17.65 -3.37 18.00
C ASP A 169 -18.95 -3.72 18.74
N SER A 170 -19.72 -2.69 19.15
CA SER A 170 -21.02 -2.89 19.81
C SER A 170 -22.17 -3.24 18.85
N GLY A 171 -22.00 -2.97 17.54
CA GLY A 171 -23.08 -3.03 16.55
C GLY A 171 -24.18 -1.97 16.71
N ASN A 172 -24.07 -1.06 17.68
CA ASN A 172 -25.06 -0.01 17.91
C ASN A 172 -24.75 1.24 17.09
N LEU A 173 -25.44 1.37 15.94
CA LEU A 173 -25.29 2.49 15.01
C LEU A 173 -26.36 3.58 15.17
N SER A 174 -27.18 3.53 16.22
CA SER A 174 -28.34 4.42 16.39
C SER A 174 -27.96 5.90 16.43
N ASN A 175 -26.73 6.20 16.86
CA ASN A 175 -26.17 7.56 16.96
C ASN A 175 -24.90 7.72 16.10
N ALA A 176 -24.73 6.92 15.05
CA ALA A 176 -23.55 7.02 14.19
C ALA A 176 -23.53 8.40 13.47
N PRO A 177 -22.42 9.14 13.54
CA PRO A 177 -22.31 10.41 12.82
C PRO A 177 -22.13 10.18 11.32
N ASN A 178 -22.29 11.23 10.50
CA ASN A 178 -22.16 11.14 9.04
C ASN A 178 -20.74 10.74 8.60
N ASP A 179 -19.72 11.01 9.41
CA ASP A 179 -18.32 10.62 9.21
C ASP A 179 -17.96 9.29 9.90
N TYR A 180 -18.96 8.46 10.21
CA TYR A 180 -18.75 7.11 10.75
C TYR A 180 -17.76 6.32 9.87
N LEU A 181 -16.78 5.69 10.52
CA LEU A 181 -15.62 5.01 9.90
C LEU A 181 -14.70 5.87 9.01
N LEU A 182 -14.88 7.20 8.96
CA LEU A 182 -14.05 8.12 8.20
C LEU A 182 -13.23 9.07 9.10
N ARG A 183 -13.72 9.35 10.30
CA ARG A 183 -13.04 10.20 11.28
C ARG A 183 -11.80 9.53 11.88
N VAL A 184 -10.74 10.31 12.07
CA VAL A 184 -9.49 9.90 12.72
C VAL A 184 -9.21 10.73 13.96
N ASP A 185 -8.28 10.26 14.79
CA ASP A 185 -7.78 10.99 15.94
C ASP A 185 -6.89 12.19 15.54
N ASN A 186 -5.99 12.00 14.57
CA ASN A 186 -5.03 13.00 14.11
C ASN A 186 -5.10 13.18 12.58
N PRO A 187 -5.88 14.14 12.05
CA PRO A 187 -5.99 14.34 10.60
C PRO A 187 -4.70 14.89 10.00
N LEU A 188 -4.47 14.60 8.72
CA LEU A 188 -3.43 15.25 7.90
C LEU A 188 -3.84 16.70 7.66
N VAL A 189 -3.07 17.69 8.12
CA VAL A 189 -3.43 19.11 8.00
C VAL A 189 -2.55 19.80 6.97
N VAL A 190 -3.17 20.47 6.01
CA VAL A 190 -2.46 21.14 4.91
C VAL A 190 -3.07 22.51 4.61
N PRO A 191 -2.31 23.46 4.05
CA PRO A 191 -2.84 24.75 3.62
C PRO A 191 -3.56 24.65 2.26
N VAL A 192 -4.64 25.41 2.10
CA VAL A 192 -5.33 25.60 0.82
C VAL A 192 -4.43 26.29 -0.21
N GLY A 193 -4.61 25.97 -1.48
CA GLY A 193 -3.95 26.67 -2.59
C GLY A 193 -2.45 26.40 -2.73
N LYS A 194 -1.91 25.41 -2.00
CA LYS A 194 -0.50 25.01 -2.05
C LYS A 194 -0.34 23.64 -2.68
N LYS A 195 0.71 23.47 -3.50
CA LYS A 195 1.04 22.14 -4.08
C LYS A 195 1.68 21.26 -3.01
N VAL A 196 0.95 20.23 -2.57
CA VAL A 196 1.39 19.26 -1.58
C VAL A 196 1.86 18.00 -2.31
N ARG A 197 3.14 17.66 -2.18
CA ARG A 197 3.69 16.37 -2.60
C ARG A 197 3.54 15.36 -1.48
N ILE A 198 2.90 14.24 -1.81
CA ILE A 198 2.74 13.11 -0.92
C ILE A 198 3.71 12.03 -1.37
N ILE A 199 4.63 11.66 -0.49
CA ILE A 199 5.55 10.54 -0.67
C ILE A 199 4.98 9.35 0.07
N THR A 200 4.63 8.28 -0.62
CA THR A 200 3.93 7.12 -0.05
C THR A 200 4.85 5.90 0.04
N THR A 201 4.87 5.24 1.19
CA THR A 201 5.55 3.96 1.45
C THR A 201 4.77 3.17 2.52
N ALA A 202 5.17 1.93 2.83
CA ALA A 202 4.57 1.14 3.90
C ALA A 202 5.63 0.41 4.73
N ASN A 203 5.31 0.09 5.97
CA ASN A 203 6.23 -0.60 6.88
C ASN A 203 5.89 -2.09 7.10
N ASP A 204 4.77 -2.58 6.56
CA ASP A 204 4.32 -3.96 6.74
C ASP A 204 3.85 -4.60 5.41
N VAL A 205 2.60 -4.38 5.03
CA VAL A 205 1.97 -4.92 3.80
C VAL A 205 1.67 -3.79 2.83
N ILE A 206 1.14 -4.12 1.65
CA ILE A 206 0.71 -3.11 0.69
C ILE A 206 -0.56 -2.42 1.21
N HIS A 207 -0.58 -1.09 1.16
CA HIS A 207 -1.76 -0.25 1.36
C HIS A 207 -1.97 0.66 0.16
N SER A 208 -3.00 1.51 0.15
CA SER A 208 -3.14 2.54 -0.87
C SER A 208 -3.77 3.80 -0.31
N PHE A 209 -3.06 4.92 -0.44
CA PHE A 209 -3.49 6.21 0.05
C PHE A 209 -4.40 6.87 -1.00
N MET A 210 -5.70 6.91 -0.74
CA MET A 210 -6.70 7.43 -1.67
C MET A 210 -7.58 8.50 -1.01
N VAL A 211 -7.65 9.67 -1.63
CA VAL A 211 -8.57 10.75 -1.26
C VAL A 211 -9.39 11.14 -2.50
N PRO A 212 -10.62 10.62 -2.67
CA PRO A 212 -11.40 10.76 -3.89
C PRO A 212 -11.64 12.20 -4.35
N ALA A 213 -11.99 13.12 -3.43
CA ALA A 213 -12.22 14.52 -3.76
C ALA A 213 -10.97 15.21 -4.35
N PHE A 214 -9.77 14.68 -4.07
CA PHE A 214 -8.52 15.20 -4.61
C PHE A 214 -8.09 14.52 -5.91
N GLY A 215 -8.73 13.42 -6.30
CA GLY A 215 -8.35 12.65 -7.49
C GLY A 215 -7.02 11.91 -7.34
N ILE A 216 -6.59 11.64 -6.09
CA ILE A 216 -5.35 10.93 -5.80
C ILE A 216 -5.63 9.53 -5.26
N LYS A 217 -4.90 8.57 -5.81
CA LYS A 217 -4.72 7.21 -5.29
C LYS A 217 -3.27 6.83 -5.58
N GLN A 218 -2.52 6.48 -4.54
CA GLN A 218 -1.16 5.98 -4.72
C GLN A 218 -0.91 4.85 -3.74
N ASP A 219 -0.51 3.70 -4.27
CA ASP A 219 -0.21 2.54 -3.45
C ASP A 219 1.02 2.83 -2.57
N ALA A 220 1.00 2.26 -1.38
CA ALA A 220 2.05 2.25 -0.37
C ALA A 220 2.67 0.85 -0.36
N ILE A 221 3.87 0.67 -0.90
CA ILE A 221 4.52 -0.66 -0.97
C ILE A 221 5.76 -0.67 -0.08
N PRO A 222 5.94 -1.69 0.78
CA PRO A 222 7.15 -1.85 1.56
C PRO A 222 8.40 -1.91 0.69
N GLY A 223 9.43 -1.13 1.06
CA GLY A 223 10.69 -1.07 0.33
C GLY A 223 10.69 -0.18 -0.93
N PHE A 224 9.54 0.38 -1.31
CA PHE A 224 9.45 1.34 -2.40
C PHE A 224 8.96 2.69 -1.89
N VAL A 225 9.41 3.75 -2.56
CA VAL A 225 8.93 5.10 -2.36
C VAL A 225 8.30 5.57 -3.66
N ARG A 226 7.03 5.97 -3.60
CA ARG A 226 6.32 6.57 -4.73
C ARG A 226 5.77 7.91 -4.32
N ASP A 227 5.48 8.75 -5.30
CA ASP A 227 4.92 10.06 -5.04
C ASP A 227 3.66 10.33 -5.85
N THR A 228 2.82 11.16 -5.26
CA THR A 228 1.67 11.80 -5.89
C THR A 228 1.61 13.22 -5.38
N TRP A 229 0.68 14.02 -5.90
CA TRP A 229 0.52 15.39 -5.44
C TRP A 229 -0.93 15.82 -5.55
N PHE A 230 -1.29 16.83 -4.76
CA PHE A 230 -2.55 17.54 -4.91
C PHE A 230 -2.39 19.03 -4.58
N LYS A 231 -3.36 19.83 -5.02
CA LYS A 231 -3.52 21.23 -4.65
C LYS A 231 -4.99 21.47 -4.37
N ALA A 232 -5.37 21.49 -3.10
CA ALA A 232 -6.76 21.73 -2.70
C ALA A 232 -7.14 23.19 -2.97
N GLU A 233 -8.27 23.42 -3.64
CA GLU A 233 -8.73 24.76 -4.04
C GLU A 233 -9.69 25.38 -3.01
N LYS A 234 -10.16 24.59 -2.04
CA LYS A 234 -11.15 24.99 -1.03
C LYS A 234 -10.76 24.47 0.36
N PRO A 235 -10.85 25.29 1.42
CA PRO A 235 -10.75 24.81 2.79
C PRO A 235 -11.87 23.82 3.11
N GLY A 236 -11.62 22.93 4.06
CA GLY A 236 -12.60 21.94 4.50
C GLY A 236 -11.96 20.63 4.95
N ASP A 237 -12.81 19.72 5.40
CA ASP A 237 -12.47 18.35 5.76
C ASP A 237 -12.75 17.44 4.57
N TYR A 238 -11.77 16.61 4.21
CA TYR A 238 -11.84 15.69 3.08
C TYR A 238 -11.46 14.29 3.52
N TYR A 239 -12.20 13.30 3.03
CA TYR A 239 -12.11 11.94 3.53
C TYR A 239 -11.65 10.96 2.46
N GLY A 240 -10.96 9.93 2.91
CA GLY A 240 -10.40 8.86 2.11
C GLY A 240 -10.37 7.55 2.88
N GLN A 241 -9.99 6.49 2.20
CA GLN A 241 -9.89 5.14 2.77
C GLN A 241 -8.67 4.43 2.20
N CYS A 242 -8.17 3.43 2.90
CA CYS A 242 -7.22 2.49 2.32
C CYS A 242 -7.87 1.81 1.10
N ALA A 243 -7.21 1.88 -0.06
CA ALA A 243 -7.72 1.38 -1.33
C ALA A 243 -6.94 0.16 -1.87
N GLU A 244 -6.30 -0.60 -0.97
CA GLU A 244 -5.63 -1.88 -1.25
C GLU A 244 -5.83 -2.82 -0.06
N LEU A 245 -6.17 -4.08 -0.33
CA LEU A 245 -6.55 -5.03 0.72
C LEU A 245 -5.34 -5.33 1.63
N CYS A 246 -5.36 -4.81 2.86
CA CYS A 246 -4.22 -4.86 3.79
C CYS A 246 -4.47 -5.74 5.04
N GLY A 247 -5.51 -6.57 5.02
CA GLY A 247 -5.82 -7.54 6.08
C GLY A 247 -7.14 -7.26 6.82
N LYS A 248 -7.28 -7.84 8.02
CA LYS A 248 -8.55 -7.89 8.77
C LYS A 248 -9.21 -6.52 8.96
N GLU A 249 -8.46 -5.51 9.37
CA GLU A 249 -9.00 -4.18 9.65
C GLU A 249 -8.84 -3.22 8.45
N HIS A 250 -8.76 -3.74 7.22
CA HIS A 250 -8.65 -2.93 5.99
C HIS A 250 -9.70 -1.81 5.90
N ALA A 251 -10.95 -2.12 6.25
CA ALA A 251 -12.07 -1.17 6.23
C ALA A 251 -12.06 -0.15 7.39
N TYR A 252 -11.13 -0.26 8.35
CA TYR A 252 -11.02 0.59 9.53
C TYR A 252 -9.77 1.48 9.50
N MET A 253 -9.24 1.73 8.29
CA MET A 253 -8.03 2.51 8.06
C MET A 253 -8.33 3.79 7.23
N PRO A 254 -9.12 4.73 7.79
CA PRO A 254 -9.52 5.92 7.07
C PRO A 254 -8.39 6.94 6.95
N ILE A 255 -8.58 7.84 6.00
CA ILE A 255 -7.76 9.02 5.77
C ILE A 255 -8.66 10.23 5.97
N HIS A 256 -8.20 11.20 6.75
CA HIS A 256 -8.88 12.48 6.91
C HIS A 256 -7.86 13.59 6.69
N VAL A 257 -8.10 14.42 5.67
CA VAL A 257 -7.30 15.57 5.34
C VAL A 257 -8.07 16.84 5.68
N LYS A 258 -7.51 17.68 6.55
CA LYS A 258 -8.04 19.00 6.90
C LYS A 258 -7.28 20.07 6.14
N VAL A 259 -7.98 20.74 5.24
CA VAL A 259 -7.44 21.85 4.44
C VAL A 259 -7.80 23.16 5.13
N LEU A 260 -6.78 23.91 5.55
CA LEU A 260 -6.94 25.16 6.28
C LEU A 260 -6.51 26.37 5.45
N GLU A 261 -7.04 27.54 5.80
CA GLU A 261 -6.45 28.81 5.37
C GLU A 261 -5.01 28.95 5.86
N ALA A 262 -4.17 29.69 5.13
CA ALA A 262 -2.74 29.77 5.39
C ALA A 262 -2.41 30.23 6.84
N THR A 263 -3.17 31.18 7.39
CA THR A 263 -3.00 31.68 8.76
C THR A 263 -3.39 30.63 9.80
N ALA A 264 -4.50 29.93 9.59
CA ALA A 264 -4.95 28.85 10.46
C ALA A 264 -3.99 27.65 10.42
N TYR A 265 -3.44 27.33 9.25
CA TYR A 265 -2.40 26.30 9.11
C TYR A 265 -1.13 26.67 9.89
N ALA A 266 -0.66 27.91 9.77
CA ALA A 266 0.51 28.38 10.52
C ALA A 266 0.31 28.30 12.04
N ALA A 267 -0.87 28.72 12.54
CA ALA A 267 -1.22 28.61 13.95
C ALA A 267 -1.28 27.14 14.42
N TRP A 268 -1.85 26.25 13.59
CA TRP A 268 -1.87 24.82 13.87
C TRP A 268 -0.46 24.24 13.95
N VAL A 269 0.42 24.59 13.00
CA VAL A 269 1.83 24.16 13.00
C VAL A 269 2.53 24.58 14.29
N GLU A 270 2.41 25.85 14.67
CA GLU A 270 3.06 26.38 15.88
C GLU A 270 2.56 25.64 17.14
N GLN A 271 1.26 25.39 17.21
CA GLN A 271 0.67 24.61 18.31
C GLN A 271 1.20 23.18 18.33
N GLN A 272 1.26 22.50 17.18
CA GLN A 272 1.78 21.13 17.11
C GLN A 272 3.27 21.07 17.45
N GLN A 273 4.07 22.05 17.03
CA GLN A 273 5.48 22.13 17.39
C GLN A 273 5.66 22.37 18.89
N LYS A 274 4.83 23.21 19.51
CA LYS A 274 4.78 23.38 20.97
C LYS A 274 4.41 22.09 21.68
N LEU A 275 3.38 21.38 21.23
CA LEU A 275 2.97 20.10 21.78
C LEU A 275 4.06 19.02 21.60
N ALA A 276 4.68 18.95 20.43
CA ALA A 276 5.79 18.05 20.15
C ALA A 276 7.02 18.37 21.01
N SER A 277 7.30 19.65 21.26
CA SER A 277 8.38 20.10 22.14
C SER A 277 8.04 19.85 23.61
N ALA A 278 6.78 19.99 24.03
CA ALA A 278 6.32 19.66 25.38
C ALA A 278 6.29 18.14 25.63
N LYS A 279 6.07 17.35 24.57
CA LYS A 279 6.19 15.89 24.57
C LYS A 279 7.62 15.38 24.37
N ARG A 280 8.57 16.26 24.02
CA ARG A 280 10.00 15.94 24.17
C ARG A 280 10.29 15.95 25.66
N ASP A 281 9.90 14.84 26.28
CA ASP A 281 10.30 14.53 27.63
C ASP A 281 11.82 14.52 27.68
N ASP A 282 12.38 15.13 28.72
CA ASP A 282 13.82 15.14 28.94
C ASP A 282 14.31 13.69 29.13
N PRO A 283 15.10 13.13 28.18
CA PRO A 283 15.59 11.77 28.28
C PRO A 283 16.60 11.60 29.42
N THR A 284 17.07 12.70 30.02
CA THR A 284 17.96 12.71 31.19
C THR A 284 17.20 12.74 32.52
N LYS A 285 15.88 13.03 32.50
CA LYS A 285 15.05 12.96 33.70
C LYS A 285 14.90 11.49 34.13
N GLU A 286 15.17 11.22 35.41
CA GLU A 286 14.86 9.95 36.04
C GLU A 286 13.36 9.91 36.41
N TRP A 287 12.64 8.90 35.92
CA TRP A 287 11.20 8.76 36.12
C TRP A 287 10.88 7.74 37.22
N LYS A 288 9.87 8.04 38.03
CA LYS A 288 9.39 7.12 39.05
C LYS A 288 8.60 5.97 38.43
N LEU A 289 8.63 4.81 39.11
CA LEU A 289 7.97 3.59 38.65
C LEU A 289 6.47 3.79 38.41
N ASP A 290 5.78 4.43 39.35
CA ASP A 290 4.34 4.72 39.28
C ASP A 290 3.99 5.65 38.10
N GLU A 291 4.81 6.68 37.87
CA GLU A 291 4.67 7.59 36.72
C GLU A 291 4.81 6.83 35.38
N LEU A 292 5.81 5.96 35.28
CA LEU A 292 6.06 5.13 34.10
C LEU A 292 4.97 4.07 33.88
N VAL A 293 4.50 3.41 34.95
CA VAL A 293 3.40 2.43 34.86
C VAL A 293 2.11 3.11 34.38
N ALA A 294 1.76 4.27 34.94
CA ALA A 294 0.56 5.01 34.55
C ALA A 294 0.62 5.51 33.11
N ARG A 295 1.79 5.99 32.66
CA ARG A 295 2.01 6.42 31.27
C ARG A 295 2.03 5.23 30.32
N GLY A 296 2.71 4.16 30.71
CA GLY A 296 2.85 2.92 29.95
C GLY A 296 1.52 2.22 29.70
N ALA A 297 0.60 2.27 30.66
CA ALA A 297 -0.77 1.78 30.47
C ALA A 297 -1.49 2.45 29.30
N LYS A 298 -1.33 3.79 29.15
CA LYS A 298 -1.91 4.55 28.04
C LYS A 298 -1.27 4.18 26.71
N VAL A 299 0.07 4.10 26.67
CA VAL A 299 0.82 3.69 25.47
C VAL A 299 0.42 2.27 25.05
N TYR A 300 0.30 1.36 26.02
CA TYR A 300 -0.11 -0.03 25.80
C TYR A 300 -1.53 -0.12 25.22
N ALA A 301 -2.50 0.59 25.81
CA ALA A 301 -3.88 0.59 25.33
C ALA A 301 -3.98 1.10 23.88
N ALA A 302 -3.24 2.15 23.54
CA ALA A 302 -3.28 2.76 22.22
C ALA A 302 -2.57 1.94 21.13
N ASN A 303 -1.51 1.19 21.49
CA ASN A 303 -0.60 0.61 20.50
C ASN A 303 -0.51 -0.91 20.53
N CYS A 304 -0.64 -1.53 21.71
CA CYS A 304 -0.27 -2.92 21.94
C CYS A 304 -1.50 -3.82 22.19
N ALA A 305 -2.55 -3.27 22.80
CA ALA A 305 -3.71 -4.03 23.25
C ALA A 305 -4.51 -4.68 22.10
N ALA A 306 -4.46 -4.13 20.88
CA ALA A 306 -5.13 -4.70 19.72
C ALA A 306 -4.66 -6.14 19.39
N CYS A 307 -3.38 -6.43 19.64
CA CYS A 307 -2.79 -7.75 19.40
C CYS A 307 -2.59 -8.54 20.71
N HIS A 308 -2.13 -7.88 21.77
CA HIS A 308 -1.79 -8.54 23.05
C HIS A 308 -2.94 -8.63 24.05
N GLN A 309 -4.11 -8.06 23.73
CA GLN A 309 -5.30 -7.93 24.58
C GLN A 309 -5.05 -7.09 25.85
N ALA A 310 -6.11 -6.53 26.45
CA ALA A 310 -5.96 -5.73 27.68
C ALA A 310 -5.40 -6.54 28.87
N ASN A 311 -5.60 -7.87 28.86
CA ASN A 311 -5.11 -8.80 29.87
C ASN A 311 -3.69 -9.34 29.59
N GLY A 312 -3.04 -8.91 28.50
CA GLY A 312 -1.69 -9.34 28.15
C GLY A 312 -1.56 -10.79 27.71
N LYS A 313 -2.66 -11.52 27.47
CA LYS A 313 -2.63 -12.94 27.07
C LYS A 313 -2.38 -13.15 25.58
N GLY A 314 -2.60 -12.14 24.75
CA GLY A 314 -2.56 -12.27 23.29
C GLY A 314 -3.72 -13.08 22.72
N ALA A 315 -3.82 -13.13 21.38
CA ALA A 315 -4.81 -13.92 20.67
C ALA A 315 -4.18 -14.68 19.49
N GLY A 316 -4.66 -15.90 19.24
CA GLY A 316 -4.19 -16.73 18.11
C GLY A 316 -2.68 -16.99 18.15
N PRO A 317 -1.91 -16.61 17.11
CA PRO A 317 -0.46 -16.82 17.09
C PRO A 317 0.34 -15.83 17.96
N ILE A 318 -0.30 -14.80 18.51
CA ILE A 318 0.36 -13.76 19.32
C ILE A 318 0.68 -14.31 20.72
N LYS A 319 1.96 -14.27 21.10
CA LYS A 319 2.45 -14.78 22.38
C LYS A 319 1.98 -13.90 23.55
N PRO A 320 1.72 -14.50 24.74
CA PRO A 320 1.37 -13.76 25.93
C PRO A 320 2.54 -12.91 26.43
N LEU A 321 2.21 -11.73 26.95
CA LEU A 321 3.12 -10.86 27.70
C LEU A 321 3.00 -11.12 29.21
N ASP A 322 1.81 -11.48 29.68
CA ASP A 322 1.57 -11.87 31.07
C ASP A 322 2.23 -13.21 31.40
N GLY A 323 3.12 -13.21 32.40
CA GLY A 323 3.88 -14.38 32.83
C GLY A 323 5.02 -14.79 31.89
N SER A 324 5.33 -13.96 30.88
CA SER A 324 6.34 -14.28 29.87
C SER A 324 7.76 -14.20 30.42
N ALA A 325 8.56 -15.25 30.19
CA ALA A 325 9.98 -15.26 30.55
C ALA A 325 10.76 -14.13 29.85
N LEU A 326 10.37 -13.74 28.63
CA LEU A 326 10.98 -12.64 27.90
C LEU A 326 10.71 -11.30 28.60
N VAL A 327 9.48 -11.10 29.09
CA VAL A 327 9.12 -9.86 29.80
C VAL A 327 9.77 -9.80 31.18
N LYS A 328 9.80 -10.91 31.91
CA LYS A 328 10.37 -10.98 33.26
C LYS A 328 11.90 -11.04 33.28
N GLY A 329 12.53 -11.36 32.15
CA GLY A 329 13.97 -11.47 31.97
C GLY A 329 14.69 -10.13 31.76
N SER A 330 15.86 -10.19 31.13
CA SER A 330 16.70 -9.01 30.85
C SER A 330 16.03 -8.01 29.91
N LEU A 331 16.49 -6.76 29.93
CA LEU A 331 15.92 -5.69 29.12
C LEU A 331 16.27 -5.79 27.63
N THR A 332 17.39 -6.41 27.28
CA THR A 332 17.90 -6.46 25.90
C THR A 332 16.89 -7.00 24.91
N GLU A 333 16.31 -8.17 25.20
CA GLU A 333 15.40 -8.83 24.27
C GLU A 333 14.07 -8.05 24.10
N PRO A 334 13.35 -7.62 25.16
CA PRO A 334 12.20 -6.73 25.02
C PRO A 334 12.50 -5.41 24.28
N MET A 335 13.68 -4.82 24.50
CA MET A 335 14.06 -3.58 23.83
C MET A 335 14.31 -3.79 22.34
N HIS A 336 14.94 -4.90 21.93
CA HIS A 336 15.03 -5.30 20.53
C HIS A 336 13.65 -5.51 19.93
N VAL A 337 12.75 -6.23 20.60
CA VAL A 337 11.38 -6.46 20.14
C VAL A 337 10.63 -5.14 19.89
N LEU A 338 10.76 -4.17 20.80
CA LEU A 338 10.12 -2.86 20.64
C LEU A 338 10.76 -2.01 19.53
N LEU A 339 12.08 -2.01 19.41
CA LEU A 339 12.78 -1.18 18.43
C LEU A 339 12.77 -1.79 17.02
N GLU A 340 12.82 -3.10 16.87
CA GLU A 340 13.03 -3.76 15.58
C GLU A 340 11.82 -4.58 15.12
N GLY A 341 10.86 -4.82 16.01
CA GLY A 341 9.77 -5.77 15.77
C GLY A 341 10.24 -7.21 15.94
N ARG A 342 9.35 -8.18 15.67
CA ARG A 342 9.69 -9.61 15.72
C ARG A 342 8.75 -10.45 14.84
N VAL A 343 9.09 -11.73 14.67
CA VAL A 343 8.30 -12.74 13.92
C VAL A 343 8.10 -12.33 12.46
N ASN A 344 9.21 -12.09 11.74
CA ASN A 344 9.23 -11.69 10.32
C ASN A 344 8.27 -10.53 9.99
N GLY A 345 8.17 -9.53 10.87
CA GLY A 345 7.33 -8.34 10.67
C GLY A 345 5.89 -8.45 11.19
N THR A 346 5.49 -9.58 11.76
CA THR A 346 4.14 -9.74 12.36
C THR A 346 3.95 -8.81 13.56
N MET A 347 4.99 -8.60 14.36
CA MET A 347 5.02 -7.50 15.33
C MET A 347 5.80 -6.33 14.73
N PRO A 348 5.16 -5.17 14.47
CA PRO A 348 5.83 -4.04 13.85
C PRO A 348 6.87 -3.42 14.80
N SER A 349 7.83 -2.70 14.22
CA SER A 349 8.74 -1.83 14.98
C SER A 349 7.98 -0.65 15.59
N TRP A 350 8.41 -0.23 16.78
CA TRP A 350 7.89 0.93 17.51
C TRP A 350 8.91 2.06 17.63
N LYS A 351 9.89 2.13 16.72
CA LYS A 351 10.92 3.19 16.68
C LYS A 351 10.37 4.61 16.63
N GLN A 352 9.13 4.79 16.17
CA GLN A 352 8.40 6.07 16.12
C GLN A 352 7.94 6.59 17.50
N LEU A 353 7.85 5.73 18.53
CA LEU A 353 7.56 6.18 19.89
C LEU A 353 8.79 6.87 20.49
N SER A 354 8.57 7.84 21.37
CA SER A 354 9.67 8.48 22.13
C SER A 354 10.34 7.50 23.10
N ASP A 355 11.57 7.81 23.52
CA ASP A 355 12.31 6.98 24.48
C ASP A 355 11.55 6.84 25.81
N VAL A 356 10.81 7.87 26.21
CA VAL A 356 9.96 7.85 27.41
C VAL A 356 8.74 6.97 27.23
N GLU A 357 8.09 7.00 26.07
CA GLU A 357 6.96 6.11 25.78
C GLU A 357 7.38 4.65 25.72
N LEU A 358 8.54 4.35 25.13
CA LEU A 358 9.12 3.01 25.10
C LEU A 358 9.50 2.51 26.50
N ALA A 359 10.17 3.36 27.28
CA ALA A 359 10.48 3.11 28.69
C ALA A 359 9.22 2.84 29.51
N ALA A 360 8.20 3.68 29.35
CA ALA A 360 6.95 3.58 30.07
C ALA A 360 6.19 2.29 29.72
N VAL A 361 6.03 1.96 28.43
CA VAL A 361 5.27 0.76 28.02
C VAL A 361 5.98 -0.53 28.46
N LEU A 362 7.31 -0.59 28.38
CA LEU A 362 8.06 -1.74 28.87
C LEU A 362 7.94 -1.85 30.39
N THR A 363 8.08 -0.73 31.11
CA THR A 363 7.87 -0.68 32.57
C THR A 363 6.48 -1.17 32.96
N TYR A 364 5.43 -0.73 32.27
CA TYR A 364 4.07 -1.19 32.50
C TYR A 364 3.94 -2.71 32.30
N VAL A 365 4.42 -3.25 31.18
CA VAL A 365 4.33 -4.68 30.87
C VAL A 365 5.12 -5.53 31.88
N LYS A 366 6.27 -5.05 32.36
CA LYS A 366 7.08 -5.72 33.39
C LYS A 366 6.46 -5.70 34.79
N ASN A 367 5.53 -4.79 35.06
CA ASN A 367 4.96 -4.60 36.40
C ASN A 367 3.45 -4.88 36.50
N ASN A 368 2.79 -5.12 35.37
CA ASN A 368 1.37 -5.43 35.31
C ASN A 368 1.12 -6.95 35.20
N TRP A 369 -0.12 -7.36 35.49
CA TRP A 369 -0.54 -8.76 35.54
C TRP A 369 0.36 -9.60 36.46
N SER A 370 0.73 -10.84 36.11
CA SER A 370 1.58 -11.70 36.96
C SER A 370 3.09 -11.41 36.88
N ASN A 371 3.50 -10.35 36.17
CA ASN A 371 4.92 -10.07 35.94
C ASN A 371 5.60 -9.44 37.16
N HIS A 372 5.01 -8.38 37.74
CA HIS A 372 5.41 -7.71 39.00
C HIS A 372 6.93 -7.69 39.31
N THR A 373 7.75 -7.31 38.33
CA THR A 373 9.22 -7.35 38.47
C THR A 373 9.80 -6.27 39.39
N GLY A 374 9.06 -5.19 39.63
CA GLY A 374 9.53 -4.00 40.36
C GLY A 374 10.46 -3.09 39.54
N GLU A 375 10.76 -3.45 38.29
CA GLU A 375 11.77 -2.76 37.49
C GLU A 375 11.19 -1.54 36.76
N ALA A 376 11.80 -0.37 36.98
CA ALA A 376 11.49 0.85 36.24
C ALA A 376 12.50 1.04 35.10
N VAL A 377 12.05 0.85 33.86
CA VAL A 377 12.87 1.09 32.67
C VAL A 377 12.91 2.58 32.42
N GLN A 378 14.12 3.13 32.32
CA GLN A 378 14.37 4.56 32.14
C GLN A 378 14.54 4.93 30.66
N PRO A 379 14.15 6.15 30.26
CA PRO A 379 14.31 6.63 28.88
C PRO A 379 15.75 6.58 28.36
N ALA A 380 16.72 6.93 29.22
CA ALA A 380 18.14 6.89 28.88
C ALA A 380 18.61 5.51 28.40
N GLN A 381 17.95 4.43 28.85
CA GLN A 381 18.26 3.07 28.38
C GLN A 381 17.82 2.90 26.92
N PHE A 382 16.65 3.42 26.52
CA PHE A 382 16.21 3.41 25.13
C PHE A 382 17.05 4.36 24.25
N THR A 383 17.47 5.51 24.77
CA THR A 383 18.43 6.38 24.09
C THR A 383 19.74 5.63 23.79
N ALA A 384 20.26 4.89 24.78
CA ALA A 384 21.46 4.07 24.61
C ALA A 384 21.23 2.90 23.64
N ALA A 385 20.09 2.22 23.71
CA ALA A 385 19.74 1.11 22.82
C ALA A 385 19.61 1.56 21.36
N ARG A 386 19.04 2.75 21.10
CA ARG A 386 19.03 3.35 19.76
C ARG A 386 20.42 3.65 19.22
N ALA A 387 21.37 3.94 20.11
CA ALA A 387 22.79 4.08 19.79
C ALA A 387 23.55 2.72 19.77
N GLY A 388 22.84 1.59 19.81
CA GLY A 388 23.42 0.24 19.74
C GLY A 388 23.95 -0.31 21.06
N LYS A 389 23.69 0.36 22.20
CA LYS A 389 24.16 -0.05 23.53
C LYS A 389 23.00 -0.59 24.37
N PHE A 390 22.83 -1.91 24.41
CA PHE A 390 21.80 -2.58 25.21
C PHE A 390 22.31 -2.96 26.62
N PRO A 391 21.47 -2.98 27.67
CA PRO A 391 21.88 -3.30 29.05
C PRO A 391 22.33 -4.76 29.24
N GLU A 392 23.41 -4.98 30.01
CA GLU A 392 24.02 -6.27 30.41
C GLU A 392 24.15 -7.37 29.33
N GLY A 393 25.34 -7.43 28.70
CA GLY A 393 26.12 -8.66 28.44
C GLY A 393 25.52 -9.82 27.63
N GLY A 394 24.24 -9.82 27.31
CA GLY A 394 23.63 -10.74 26.36
C GLY A 394 24.13 -10.36 24.97
N THR A 395 24.92 -11.22 24.35
CA THR A 395 25.22 -11.14 22.92
C THR A 395 23.93 -10.81 22.19
N ALA A 396 23.92 -9.70 21.44
CA ALA A 396 22.81 -9.34 20.58
C ALA A 396 22.38 -10.58 19.80
N ALA A 397 21.14 -11.02 19.98
CA ALA A 397 20.51 -11.74 18.90
C ALA A 397 20.59 -10.81 17.68
N PRO A 398 21.03 -11.29 16.52
CA PRO A 398 21.26 -10.44 15.36
C PRO A 398 19.99 -9.62 15.12
N ALA A 399 20.16 -8.29 15.12
CA ALA A 399 19.10 -7.36 14.81
C ALA A 399 18.42 -7.80 13.51
N ALA A 400 17.09 -7.85 13.50
CA ALA A 400 16.37 -7.84 12.24
C ALA A 400 16.77 -6.55 11.52
N PRO A 401 17.29 -6.59 10.28
CA PRO A 401 17.87 -5.41 9.65
C PRO A 401 16.80 -4.35 9.45
N ALA A 402 17.00 -3.17 10.04
CA ALA A 402 16.25 -1.98 9.70
C ALA A 402 16.74 -1.47 8.33
N ALA A 403 15.79 -1.14 7.46
CA ALA A 403 16.02 -0.61 6.12
C ALA A 403 16.98 0.61 6.11
N PRO A 404 17.92 0.69 5.15
CA PRO A 404 18.78 1.86 4.99
C PRO A 404 18.02 3.04 4.35
N ALA A 405 18.28 4.27 4.82
CA ALA A 405 17.93 5.50 4.10
C ALA A 405 18.95 5.75 2.96
N PRO A 406 18.52 6.39 1.85
CA PRO A 406 19.09 6.10 0.53
C PRO A 406 20.19 7.06 0.10
N GLY A 407 21.18 6.51 -0.61
CA GLY A 407 21.90 7.22 -1.68
C GLY A 407 23.41 7.03 -1.74
N ALA A 408 23.86 5.91 -2.32
CA ALA A 408 24.89 5.83 -3.39
C ALA A 408 25.46 4.40 -3.48
N ALA A 409 24.92 3.69 -4.49
CA ALA A 409 25.26 2.37 -5.03
C ALA A 409 26.49 1.61 -4.47
N ALA A 410 26.22 0.51 -3.77
CA ALA A 410 27.17 -0.59 -3.54
C ALA A 410 26.40 -1.91 -3.27
N GLU A 411 26.99 -3.02 -3.73
CA GLU A 411 26.66 -4.43 -3.43
C GLU A 411 27.93 -5.09 -2.81
N PRO A 412 27.91 -6.30 -2.16
CA PRO A 412 26.83 -7.32 -2.12
C PRO A 412 26.61 -8.11 -0.77
N VAL A 413 25.54 -8.95 -0.78
CA VAL A 413 25.13 -10.17 0.01
C VAL A 413 24.91 -10.14 1.54
N ALA A 414 23.92 -10.82 2.16
CA ALA A 414 22.91 -11.78 1.69
C ALA A 414 21.64 -11.77 2.59
N SER A 415 20.47 -11.46 2.02
CA SER A 415 19.19 -11.95 2.55
C SER A 415 18.91 -13.32 1.92
N VAL A 416 18.20 -14.21 2.61
CA VAL A 416 17.63 -15.39 1.93
C VAL A 416 16.42 -14.91 1.14
N ALA A 417 16.72 -14.27 0.00
CA ALA A 417 15.84 -14.21 -1.15
C ALA A 417 15.49 -15.65 -1.57
N ALA A 418 14.53 -15.82 -2.48
CA ALA A 418 14.60 -16.98 -3.37
C ALA A 418 16.04 -17.06 -3.87
N GLN A 419 16.82 -18.03 -3.38
CA GLN A 419 18.26 -18.03 -3.59
C GLN A 419 18.48 -18.19 -5.08
N SER A 420 18.81 -17.08 -5.75
CA SER A 420 19.05 -16.99 -7.17
C SER A 420 20.55 -17.02 -7.39
N TYR A 421 21.08 -18.11 -7.92
CA TYR A 421 22.49 -18.18 -8.29
C TYR A 421 22.63 -17.86 -9.77
N GLN A 422 23.43 -16.84 -10.10
CA GLN A 422 23.65 -16.45 -11.48
C GLN A 422 24.97 -17.05 -11.98
N VAL A 423 24.90 -17.81 -13.07
CA VAL A 423 26.05 -18.43 -13.70
C VAL A 423 26.36 -17.70 -15.00
N PHE A 424 27.50 -17.02 -15.06
CA PHE A 424 27.92 -16.24 -16.22
C PHE A 424 28.79 -17.06 -17.18
N PHE A 425 28.77 -16.66 -18.44
CA PHE A 425 29.53 -17.30 -19.51
C PHE A 425 30.35 -16.29 -20.31
N ALA A 426 31.51 -16.73 -20.77
CA ALA A 426 32.31 -15.98 -21.73
C ALA A 426 31.53 -15.72 -23.04
N THR A 427 31.88 -14.64 -23.73
CA THR A 427 31.26 -14.26 -25.01
C THR A 427 31.36 -15.40 -26.02
N GLY A 428 30.22 -15.79 -26.59
CA GLY A 428 30.13 -16.87 -27.58
C GLY A 428 30.35 -18.29 -27.04
N GLN A 429 30.53 -18.48 -25.73
CA GLN A 429 30.77 -19.81 -25.14
C GLN A 429 29.59 -20.33 -24.33
N GLY A 430 29.39 -21.65 -24.35
CA GLY A 430 28.40 -22.38 -23.55
C GLY A 430 28.99 -23.29 -22.47
N SER A 431 30.32 -23.34 -22.34
CA SER A 431 31.03 -24.13 -21.33
C SER A 431 31.14 -23.38 -20.01
N LEU A 432 31.08 -24.12 -18.90
CA LEU A 432 31.32 -23.59 -17.55
C LEU A 432 32.82 -23.52 -17.30
N ASP A 433 33.33 -22.33 -16.97
CA ASP A 433 34.67 -22.16 -16.43
C ASP A 433 34.73 -22.50 -14.93
N ASP A 434 35.90 -22.39 -14.32
CA ASP A 434 36.11 -22.75 -12.91
C ASP A 434 35.26 -21.88 -11.94
N GLN A 435 35.01 -20.62 -12.29
CA GLN A 435 34.20 -19.70 -11.49
C GLN A 435 32.70 -20.04 -11.60
N ALA A 436 32.24 -20.37 -12.80
CA ALA A 436 30.90 -20.85 -13.06
C ALA A 436 30.65 -22.19 -12.33
N LEU A 437 31.62 -23.11 -12.36
CA LEU A 437 31.56 -24.38 -11.62
C LEU A 437 31.53 -24.19 -10.10
N ALA A 438 32.32 -23.26 -9.56
CA ALA A 438 32.28 -22.94 -8.13
C ALA A 438 30.90 -22.43 -7.69
N THR A 439 30.28 -21.57 -8.50
CA THR A 439 28.94 -21.03 -8.26
C THR A 439 27.88 -22.14 -8.31
N VAL A 440 27.97 -23.05 -9.28
CA VAL A 440 27.07 -24.21 -9.38
C VAL A 440 27.20 -25.15 -8.17
N ARG A 441 28.42 -25.41 -7.68
CA ARG A 441 28.63 -26.24 -6.48
C ARG A 441 28.06 -25.59 -5.22
N GLN A 442 28.23 -24.28 -5.06
CA GLN A 442 27.62 -23.52 -3.97
C GLN A 442 26.09 -23.60 -4.02
N ALA A 443 25.52 -23.44 -5.21
CA ALA A 443 24.08 -23.57 -5.43
C ALA A 443 23.59 -24.98 -5.06
N ALA A 444 24.27 -26.03 -5.54
CA ALA A 444 23.92 -27.41 -5.26
C ALA A 444 23.96 -27.73 -3.75
N GLN A 445 24.99 -27.27 -3.03
CA GLN A 445 25.12 -27.50 -1.59
C GLN A 445 23.95 -26.91 -0.80
N GLN A 446 23.50 -25.72 -1.18
CA GLN A 446 22.38 -25.03 -0.51
C GLN A 446 21.02 -25.62 -0.90
N LEU A 447 20.85 -26.01 -2.17
CA LEU A 447 19.62 -26.61 -2.69
C LEU A 447 19.44 -28.07 -2.25
N ALA A 448 20.52 -28.75 -1.87
CA ALA A 448 20.49 -30.08 -1.25
C ALA A 448 19.83 -30.05 0.15
N ALA A 449 19.95 -28.94 0.89
CA ALA A 449 19.28 -28.77 2.18
C ALA A 449 17.75 -28.56 2.08
N GLN A 450 17.22 -28.44 0.85
CA GLN A 450 15.81 -28.18 0.57
C GLN A 450 15.25 -29.18 -0.44
N PRO A 451 15.08 -30.47 -0.10
CA PRO A 451 14.79 -31.54 -1.07
C PRO A 451 13.45 -31.39 -1.81
N ASN A 452 12.49 -30.63 -1.25
CA ASN A 452 11.13 -30.49 -1.78
C ASN A 452 10.94 -29.30 -2.73
N VAL A 453 12.00 -28.54 -3.01
CA VAL A 453 11.92 -27.31 -3.82
C VAL A 453 12.28 -27.60 -5.28
N LYS A 454 11.45 -27.11 -6.22
CA LYS A 454 11.75 -27.12 -7.66
C LYS A 454 12.77 -26.04 -8.00
N ILE A 455 13.67 -26.34 -8.93
CA ILE A 455 14.79 -25.48 -9.30
C ILE A 455 14.60 -25.08 -10.75
N VAL A 456 14.36 -23.80 -10.97
CA VAL A 456 14.13 -23.22 -12.29
C VAL A 456 15.45 -22.66 -12.82
N LEU A 457 15.77 -22.97 -14.07
CA LEU A 457 16.94 -22.49 -14.79
C LEU A 457 16.48 -21.57 -15.94
N SER A 458 16.81 -20.28 -15.86
CA SER A 458 16.43 -19.28 -16.88
C SER A 458 17.67 -18.65 -17.50
N GLY A 459 17.86 -18.84 -18.80
CA GLY A 459 18.97 -18.25 -19.56
C GLY A 459 18.63 -16.87 -20.12
N PHE A 460 19.61 -15.98 -20.21
CA PHE A 460 19.44 -14.65 -20.81
C PHE A 460 20.18 -14.53 -22.14
N VAL A 461 19.70 -13.65 -23.02
CA VAL A 461 20.23 -13.42 -24.37
C VAL A 461 20.54 -11.96 -24.66
N ASP A 462 21.52 -11.72 -25.53
CA ASP A 462 21.87 -10.39 -26.05
C ASP A 462 20.78 -9.87 -26.99
N ALA A 463 20.49 -8.56 -26.88
CA ALA A 463 19.55 -7.86 -27.76
C ALA A 463 20.16 -7.51 -29.14
N THR A 464 21.47 -7.67 -29.28
CA THR A 464 22.24 -7.46 -30.52
C THR A 464 22.68 -8.80 -31.13
N GLY A 465 22.80 -8.84 -32.45
CA GLY A 465 23.12 -10.06 -33.20
C GLY A 465 21.90 -10.89 -33.60
N SER A 466 22.12 -12.14 -34.02
CA SER A 466 21.04 -13.02 -34.47
C SER A 466 20.26 -13.59 -33.28
N ALA A 467 18.97 -13.25 -33.19
CA ALA A 467 18.08 -13.72 -32.13
C ALA A 467 18.02 -15.25 -32.03
N GLN A 468 18.09 -15.96 -33.16
CA GLN A 468 18.08 -17.42 -33.19
C GLN A 468 19.38 -18.02 -32.61
N VAL A 469 20.53 -17.44 -32.95
CA VAL A 469 21.84 -17.88 -32.44
C VAL A 469 21.93 -17.60 -30.93
N ASN A 470 21.45 -16.44 -30.49
CA ASN A 470 21.47 -16.07 -29.09
C ASN A 470 20.56 -16.99 -28.25
N ALA A 471 19.36 -17.31 -28.74
CA ALA A 471 18.44 -18.22 -28.06
C ALA A 471 19.01 -19.64 -27.93
N GLU A 472 19.64 -20.17 -28.97
CA GLU A 472 20.27 -21.50 -28.92
C GLU A 472 21.47 -21.53 -27.96
N LEU A 473 22.28 -20.47 -27.96
CA LEU A 473 23.41 -20.36 -27.03
C LEU A 473 22.94 -20.28 -25.56
N ALA A 474 21.87 -19.52 -25.26
CA ALA A 474 21.29 -19.46 -23.92
C ALA A 474 20.72 -20.81 -23.46
N LYS A 475 20.13 -21.57 -24.39
CA LYS A 475 19.66 -22.94 -24.11
C LYS A 475 20.82 -23.88 -23.78
N GLN A 476 21.90 -23.86 -24.56
CA GLN A 476 23.09 -24.67 -24.31
C GLN A 476 23.70 -24.38 -22.93
N ARG A 477 23.75 -23.10 -22.55
CA ARG A 477 24.22 -22.65 -21.23
C ARG A 477 23.35 -23.19 -20.10
N ALA A 478 22.04 -23.08 -20.23
CA ALA A 478 21.11 -23.58 -19.21
C ALA A 478 21.22 -25.12 -19.05
N GLN A 479 21.43 -25.84 -20.15
CA GLN A 479 21.69 -27.29 -20.14
C GLN A 479 23.04 -27.64 -19.47
N ALA A 480 24.09 -26.86 -19.71
CA ALA A 480 25.38 -27.05 -19.06
C ALA A 480 25.28 -26.87 -17.54
N VAL A 481 24.55 -25.85 -17.08
CA VAL A 481 24.26 -25.63 -15.65
C VAL A 481 23.43 -26.76 -15.06
N ALA A 482 22.39 -27.22 -15.77
CA ALA A 482 21.57 -28.35 -15.33
C ALA A 482 22.40 -29.62 -15.12
N LYS A 483 23.27 -29.94 -16.10
CA LYS A 483 24.16 -31.10 -16.02
C LYS A 483 25.11 -31.01 -14.81
N ALA A 484 25.72 -29.84 -14.60
CA ALA A 484 26.62 -29.63 -13.49
C ALA A 484 25.93 -29.66 -12.11
N LEU A 485 24.68 -29.20 -12.00
CA LEU A 485 23.87 -29.35 -10.79
C LEU A 485 23.55 -30.82 -10.49
N THR A 486 23.24 -31.60 -11.52
CA THR A 486 23.02 -33.05 -11.39
C THR A 486 24.28 -33.78 -10.94
N GLU A 487 25.43 -33.47 -11.55
CA GLU A 487 26.72 -34.02 -11.14
C GLU A 487 27.10 -33.64 -9.70
N ALA A 488 26.61 -32.48 -9.23
CA ALA A 488 26.76 -32.01 -7.86
C ALA A 488 25.72 -32.56 -6.87
N GLY A 489 24.86 -33.50 -7.29
CA GLY A 489 23.94 -34.25 -6.41
C GLY A 489 22.50 -33.75 -6.36
N ILE A 490 22.09 -32.81 -7.23
CA ILE A 490 20.69 -32.41 -7.36
C ILE A 490 19.95 -33.40 -8.27
N ALA A 491 18.80 -33.91 -7.82
CA ALA A 491 18.02 -34.86 -8.59
C ALA A 491 17.45 -34.20 -9.89
N PRO A 492 17.64 -34.79 -11.08
CA PRO A 492 17.23 -34.19 -12.36
C PRO A 492 15.76 -33.77 -12.43
N GLU A 493 14.88 -34.54 -11.80
CA GLU A 493 13.43 -34.29 -11.73
C GLU A 493 13.06 -33.00 -11.00
N ARG A 494 14.01 -32.42 -10.25
CA ARG A 494 13.84 -31.12 -9.59
C ARG A 494 14.15 -29.94 -10.50
N LEU A 495 14.79 -30.15 -11.66
CA LEU A 495 15.26 -29.09 -12.55
C LEU A 495 14.23 -28.77 -13.64
N GLU A 496 13.88 -27.49 -13.80
CA GLU A 496 12.98 -26.98 -14.83
C GLU A 496 13.69 -25.93 -15.69
N LEU A 497 13.91 -26.22 -16.97
CA LEU A 497 14.51 -25.28 -17.93
C LEU A 497 13.42 -24.37 -18.52
N ARG A 498 13.55 -23.05 -18.32
CA ARG A 498 12.65 -22.05 -18.92
C ARG A 498 13.16 -21.54 -20.26
N LYS A 499 12.25 -20.92 -21.02
CA LYS A 499 12.60 -20.25 -22.27
C LYS A 499 13.54 -19.07 -21.98
N PRO A 500 14.53 -18.79 -22.85
CA PRO A 500 15.43 -17.67 -22.64
C PRO A 500 14.71 -16.32 -22.61
N GLU A 501 15.14 -15.43 -21.72
CA GLU A 501 14.59 -14.09 -21.55
C GLU A 501 15.52 -13.02 -22.14
N THR A 502 14.93 -11.95 -22.68
CA THR A 502 15.67 -10.80 -23.25
C THR A 502 15.73 -9.67 -22.23
N ILE A 503 16.91 -9.11 -22.02
CA ILE A 503 17.13 -8.00 -21.08
C ILE A 503 16.69 -6.67 -21.74
N THR A 504 15.95 -5.83 -21.01
CA THR A 504 15.35 -4.58 -21.53
C THR A 504 15.77 -3.31 -20.79
N ASP A 505 16.67 -3.39 -19.81
CA ASP A 505 17.18 -2.23 -19.08
C ASP A 505 18.37 -1.57 -19.82
N SER A 506 18.30 -0.25 -19.95
CA SER A 506 19.27 0.58 -20.68
C SER A 506 20.54 0.92 -19.87
N ALA A 507 21.03 0.00 -19.04
CA ALA A 507 22.31 0.11 -18.36
C ALA A 507 23.28 -0.95 -18.94
N GLY A 508 24.16 -0.55 -19.84
CA GLY A 508 24.99 -1.45 -20.65
C GLY A 508 26.01 -2.30 -19.87
N ALA A 509 25.56 -3.41 -19.29
CA ALA A 509 26.41 -4.50 -18.80
C ALA A 509 26.21 -5.75 -19.69
N SER A 510 27.15 -6.00 -20.61
CA SER A 510 27.03 -7.07 -21.63
C SER A 510 27.04 -8.50 -21.07
N ASP A 511 27.55 -8.67 -19.86
CA ASP A 511 27.64 -9.95 -19.14
C ASP A 511 26.28 -10.43 -18.61
N GLN A 512 25.39 -9.51 -18.25
CA GLN A 512 24.03 -9.83 -17.81
C GLN A 512 23.25 -10.61 -18.87
N ALA A 513 23.47 -10.30 -20.15
CA ALA A 513 22.89 -11.01 -21.29
C ALA A 513 23.52 -12.39 -21.56
N ARG A 514 24.51 -12.81 -20.77
CA ARG A 514 25.24 -14.08 -20.90
C ARG A 514 25.22 -14.88 -19.61
N ARG A 515 24.09 -14.86 -18.89
CA ARG A 515 23.92 -15.59 -17.63
C ARG A 515 22.80 -16.62 -17.67
N VAL A 516 22.86 -17.55 -16.74
CA VAL A 516 21.77 -18.47 -16.39
C VAL A 516 21.46 -18.30 -14.90
N ASP A 517 20.20 -18.02 -14.58
CA ASP A 517 19.73 -17.89 -13.20
C ASP A 517 19.20 -19.24 -12.71
N ILE A 518 19.72 -19.71 -11.57
CA ILE A 518 19.27 -20.90 -10.83
C ILE A 518 18.37 -20.42 -9.70
N LEU A 519 17.07 -20.65 -9.81
CA LEU A 519 16.06 -20.13 -8.90
C LEU A 519 15.35 -21.27 -8.16
N ALA A 520 15.32 -21.20 -6.83
CA ALA A 520 14.42 -22.02 -6.02
C ALA A 520 12.96 -21.51 -6.17
N ALA A 521 12.10 -22.29 -6.82
CA ALA A 521 10.67 -22.01 -6.96
C ALA A 521 9.88 -22.79 -5.89
N GLN A 522 9.09 -22.07 -5.08
CA GLN A 522 8.17 -22.67 -4.10
C GLN A 522 6.95 -23.32 -4.77
#